data_AF-A0A6P6NH76-F1
#
_entry.id   AF-A0A6P6NH76-F1
#
_cell.length_a   1.000
_cell.length_b   1.000
_cell.length_c   1.000
_cell.angle_alpha   90.00
_cell.angle_beta   90.00
_cell.angle_gamma   90.00
#
_symmetry.space_group_name_H-M   'P 1'
#
loop_
_entity.id
_entity.type
_entity.pdbx_description
1 polymer ?
#
loop_
_entity_poly.entity_id
_entity_poly.type
_entity_poly.pdbx_seq_one_letter_code
_entity_poly.pdbx_strand_id
1 'polypeptide(L)'
;MSRDVLNIRYTLLPYLYTLMYEAHVHGNTVVRPLLHEFVTDEKTWDIDRQFLWGPALLITPALDPGVTVVRGYVPNDRWYDYHTVSSLPTCK
;
A
#
# COMPACT_ATOMS: atom_id res chain seq x y z
N MET A 1 -7.79 -0.39 -19.15
CA MET A 1 -7.64 0.74 -18.19
C MET A 1 -8.67 0.63 -17.07
N SER A 2 -9.93 1.08 -17.22
CA SER A 2 -10.87 1.08 -16.06
C SER A 2 -11.35 -0.31 -15.64
N ARG A 3 -11.55 -1.26 -16.56
CA ARG A 3 -11.95 -2.65 -16.25
C ARG A 3 -10.89 -3.39 -15.43
N ASP A 4 -9.61 -3.20 -15.74
CA ASP A 4 -8.53 -3.93 -15.10
C ASP A 4 -8.38 -3.50 -13.63
N VAL A 5 -8.46 -2.20 -13.35
CA VAL A 5 -8.47 -1.65 -11.98
C VAL A 5 -9.68 -2.14 -11.18
N LEU A 6 -10.86 -2.17 -11.82
CA LEU A 6 -12.06 -2.71 -11.17
C LEU A 6 -11.87 -4.20 -10.84
N ASN A 7 -11.34 -4.99 -11.77
CA ASN A 7 -11.09 -6.42 -11.52
C ASN A 7 -10.14 -6.64 -10.33
N ILE A 8 -9.05 -5.85 -10.23
CA ILE A 8 -8.13 -5.90 -9.09
C ILE A 8 -8.85 -5.55 -7.78
N ARG A 9 -9.71 -4.53 -7.81
CA ARG A 9 -10.53 -4.20 -6.63
C ARG A 9 -11.45 -5.36 -6.26
N TYR A 10 -12.12 -5.99 -7.22
CA TYR A 10 -13.02 -7.12 -6.97
C TYR A 10 -12.28 -8.36 -6.44
N THR A 11 -11.06 -8.63 -6.88
CA THR A 11 -10.24 -9.73 -6.31
C THR A 11 -9.78 -9.42 -4.88
N LEU A 12 -9.55 -8.14 -4.56
CA LEU A 12 -9.14 -7.68 -3.22
C LEU A 12 -10.32 -7.42 -2.27
N LEU A 13 -11.57 -7.54 -2.71
CA LEU A 13 -12.75 -7.29 -1.86
C LEU A 13 -12.78 -8.12 -0.57
N PRO A 14 -12.47 -9.44 -0.57
CA PRO A 14 -12.46 -10.22 0.67
C PRO A 14 -11.49 -9.64 1.70
N TYR A 15 -10.30 -9.25 1.25
CA TYR A 15 -9.28 -8.63 2.11
C TYR A 15 -9.75 -7.29 2.67
N LEU A 16 -10.30 -6.42 1.82
CA LEU A 16 -10.84 -5.14 2.25
C LEU A 16 -11.96 -5.31 3.30
N TYR A 17 -12.82 -6.31 3.11
CA TYR A 17 -13.92 -6.60 4.03
C TYR A 17 -13.41 -7.08 5.39
N THR A 18 -12.38 -7.94 5.41
CA THR A 18 -11.72 -8.34 6.65
C THR A 18 -11.11 -7.15 7.39
N LEU A 19 -10.45 -6.22 6.67
CA LEU A 19 -9.92 -5.00 7.28
C LEU A 19 -11.03 -4.12 7.88
N MET A 20 -12.18 -4.01 7.21
CA MET A 20 -13.34 -3.28 7.76
C MET A 20 -13.91 -3.96 9.00
N TYR A 21 -13.94 -5.29 9.03
CA TYR A 21 -14.35 -6.05 10.20
C TYR A 21 -13.39 -5.82 11.38
N GLU A 22 -12.08 -5.89 11.15
CA GLU A 22 -11.08 -5.59 12.18
C GLU A 22 -11.17 -4.15 12.68
N ALA A 23 -11.43 -3.20 11.78
CA ALA A 23 -11.66 -1.81 12.12
C ALA A 23 -12.89 -1.63 13.02
N HIS A 24 -13.96 -2.36 12.74
CA HIS A 24 -15.19 -2.31 13.54
C HIS A 24 -15.01 -2.93 14.94
N VAL A 25 -14.33 -4.07 15.04
CA VAL A 25 -14.18 -4.81 16.30
C VAL A 25 -13.07 -4.25 17.19
N HIS A 26 -11.92 -3.90 16.60
CA HIS A 26 -10.71 -3.52 17.35
C HIS A 26 -10.38 -2.02 17.25
N GLY A 27 -11.09 -1.25 16.41
CA GLY A 27 -10.74 0.14 16.14
C GLY A 27 -9.52 0.31 15.23
N ASN A 28 -9.13 -0.76 14.51
CA ASN A 28 -8.03 -0.70 13.55
C ASN A 28 -8.35 0.22 12.36
N THR A 29 -7.32 0.66 11.65
CA THR A 29 -7.46 1.49 10.46
C THR A 29 -7.43 0.65 9.19
N VAL A 30 -8.34 0.91 8.26
CA VAL A 30 -8.40 0.21 6.95
C VAL A 30 -7.31 0.75 6.02
N VAL A 31 -7.29 2.08 5.84
CA VAL A 31 -6.23 2.81 5.14
C VAL A 31 -5.27 3.33 6.19
N ARG A 32 -4.00 2.91 6.11
CA ARG A 32 -2.95 3.25 7.07
C ARG A 32 -1.86 4.10 6.40
N PRO A 33 -1.38 5.17 7.05
CA PRO A 33 -0.13 5.80 6.65
C PRO A 33 1.05 4.86 6.98
N LEU A 34 2.16 4.98 6.24
CA LEU A 34 3.35 4.14 6.45
C LEU A 34 3.92 4.28 7.86
N LEU A 35 3.84 5.48 8.43
CA LEU A 35 4.30 5.78 9.79
C LEU A 35 3.65 4.89 10.86
N HIS A 36 2.42 4.40 10.62
CA HIS A 36 1.67 3.62 11.60
C HIS A 36 2.22 2.20 11.75
N GLU A 37 2.81 1.67 10.68
CA GLU A 37 3.42 0.33 10.66
C GLU A 37 4.93 0.42 10.93
N PHE A 38 5.60 1.44 10.39
CA PHE A 38 7.06 1.61 10.43
C PHE A 38 7.49 2.79 11.29
N VAL A 39 7.06 2.81 12.56
CA VAL A 39 7.36 3.90 13.51
C VAL A 39 8.87 4.13 13.68
N THR A 40 9.67 3.07 13.54
CA THR A 40 11.13 3.10 13.71
C THR A 40 11.89 3.78 12.58
N ASP A 41 11.25 4.00 11.43
CA ASP A 41 11.87 4.61 10.26
C ASP A 41 11.43 6.06 10.13
N GLU A 42 12.30 6.99 10.52
CA GLU A 42 12.06 8.44 10.48
C GLU A 42 11.66 8.94 9.09
N LYS A 43 12.12 8.27 8.02
CA LYS A 43 11.75 8.65 6.65
C LYS A 43 10.27 8.48 6.36
N THR A 44 9.58 7.60 7.09
CA THR A 44 8.16 7.32 6.85
C THR A 44 7.22 8.38 7.42
N TRP A 45 7.74 9.28 8.26
CA TRP A 45 6.93 10.30 8.94
C TRP A 45 6.46 11.40 7.99
N ASP A 46 7.26 11.73 6.97
CA ASP A 46 6.97 12.78 5.98
C ASP A 46 6.28 12.24 4.71
N ILE A 47 5.89 10.96 4.72
CA ILE A 47 5.31 10.31 3.54
C ILE A 47 3.80 10.38 3.59
N ASP A 48 3.23 11.29 2.80
CA ASP A 48 1.79 11.51 2.62
C ASP A 48 1.26 11.02 1.27
N ARG A 49 2.14 10.88 0.26
CA ARG A 49 1.79 10.47 -1.11
C ARG A 49 1.60 8.96 -1.30
N GLN A 50 1.76 8.16 -0.25
CA GLN A 50 1.65 6.70 -0.28
C GLN A 50 0.86 6.22 0.93
N PHE A 51 0.14 5.11 0.78
CA PHE A 51 -0.61 4.53 1.88
C PHE A 51 -0.67 3.01 1.77
N LEU A 52 -0.98 2.38 2.91
CA LEU A 52 -1.16 0.95 3.05
C LEU A 52 -2.64 0.59 3.20
N TRP A 53 -3.03 -0.57 2.70
CA TRP A 53 -4.27 -1.24 3.08
C TRP A 53 -3.94 -2.35 4.07
N GLY A 54 -4.33 -2.13 5.32
CA GLY A 54 -3.87 -2.98 6.41
C GLY A 54 -2.33 -3.05 6.44
N PRO A 55 -1.75 -4.20 6.82
CA PRO A 55 -0.30 -4.38 6.85
C PRO A 55 0.30 -4.91 5.53
N ALA A 56 -0.51 -5.41 4.58
CA ALA A 56 -0.01 -6.27 3.49
C ALA A 56 0.07 -5.63 2.10
N LEU A 57 -0.54 -4.47 1.85
CA LEU A 57 -0.62 -3.89 0.51
C LEU A 57 -0.22 -2.40 0.52
N LEU A 58 0.86 -2.07 -0.20
CA LEU A 58 1.32 -0.69 -0.41
C LEU A 58 0.83 -0.15 -1.75
N ILE A 59 0.25 1.04 -1.73
CA ILE A 59 -0.29 1.72 -2.90
C ILE A 59 0.41 3.07 -3.08
N THR A 60 0.98 3.26 -4.28
CA THR A 60 1.73 4.45 -4.67
C THR A 60 1.10 5.08 -5.92
N PRO A 61 0.15 6.02 -5.75
CA PRO A 61 -0.53 6.66 -6.87
C PRO A 61 0.36 7.70 -7.58
N ALA A 62 0.16 7.84 -8.90
CA ALA A 62 0.66 8.99 -9.66
C ALA A 62 -0.30 10.18 -9.46
N LEU A 63 0.12 11.18 -8.67
CA LEU A 63 -0.70 12.34 -8.34
C LEU A 63 -0.54 13.51 -9.33
N ASP A 64 0.63 13.60 -9.96
CA ASP A 64 1.00 14.71 -10.83
C ASP A 64 0.65 14.41 -12.32
N PRO A 65 0.10 15.38 -13.08
CA PRO A 65 -0.33 15.15 -14.45
C PRO A 65 0.87 14.95 -15.39
N GLY A 66 0.76 13.98 -16.29
CA GLY A 66 1.79 13.69 -17.30
C GLY A 66 3.01 12.90 -16.78
N VAL A 67 2.97 12.45 -15.52
CA VAL A 67 4.06 11.68 -14.93
C VAL A 67 3.96 10.20 -15.31
N THR A 68 5.03 9.66 -15.89
CA THR A 68 5.20 8.23 -16.20
C THR A 68 6.02 7.47 -15.16
N VAL A 69 6.72 8.19 -14.27
CA VAL A 69 7.60 7.63 -13.24
C VAL A 69 7.24 8.23 -11.90
N VAL A 70 6.75 7.39 -10.97
CA VAL A 70 6.47 7.80 -9.60
C VAL A 70 7.60 7.32 -8.70
N ARG A 71 8.10 8.19 -7.82
CA ARG A 71 9.07 7.83 -6.79
C ARG A 71 8.32 7.45 -5.52
N GLY A 72 8.29 6.16 -5.22
CA GLY A 72 7.77 5.62 -3.97
C GLY A 72 8.91 5.31 -2.99
N TYR A 73 8.56 5.26 -1.72
CA TYR A 73 9.45 4.80 -0.66
C TYR A 73 9.02 3.39 -0.27
N VAL A 74 9.97 2.47 -0.30
CA VAL A 74 9.73 1.07 0.04
C VAL A 74 10.41 0.82 1.39
N PRO A 75 9.64 0.58 2.46
CA PRO A 75 10.18 0.27 3.78
C PRO A 75 11.07 -0.96 3.77
N ASN A 76 11.90 -1.12 4.80
CA ASN A 76 12.85 -2.21 4.93
C ASN A 76 12.16 -3.55 5.28
N ASP A 77 11.46 -4.12 4.31
CA ASP A 77 10.83 -5.44 4.36
C ASP A 77 10.79 -6.07 2.96
N ARG A 78 10.32 -7.31 2.84
CA ARG A 78 10.18 -8.03 1.58
C ARG A 78 8.93 -7.59 0.84
N TRP A 79 9.13 -6.82 -0.22
CA TRP A 79 8.07 -6.39 -1.10
C TRP A 79 8.04 -7.19 -2.40
N TYR A 80 6.83 -7.48 -2.86
CA TYR A 80 6.57 -8.16 -4.12
C TYR A 80 5.70 -7.26 -4.98
N ASP A 81 6.00 -7.21 -6.27
CA ASP A 81 5.12 -6.59 -7.25
C ASP A 81 3.85 -7.45 -7.40
N TYR A 82 2.69 -6.83 -7.26
CA TYR A 82 1.39 -7.47 -7.39
C TYR A 82 1.16 -8.09 -8.77
N HIS A 83 1.67 -7.47 -9.84
CA HIS A 83 1.41 -7.91 -11.21
C HIS A 83 2.38 -8.98 -11.71
N THR A 84 3.67 -8.80 -11.42
CA THR A 84 4.72 -9.70 -11.89
C THR A 84 5.11 -10.77 -10.88
N VAL A 85 4.67 -10.62 -9.62
CA VAL A 85 5.03 -11.49 -8.48
C VAL A 85 6.55 -11.53 -8.26
N SER A 86 7.28 -10.56 -8.82
CA SER A 86 8.72 -10.43 -8.65
C SER A 86 9.04 -9.74 -7.33
N SER A 87 10.07 -10.23 -6.65
CA SER A 87 10.58 -9.58 -5.43
C SER A 87 11.31 -8.29 -5.81
N LEU A 88 10.97 -7.19 -5.15
CA LEU A 88 11.73 -5.96 -5.28
C LEU A 88 13.09 -6.13 -4.57
N PRO A 89 14.19 -5.65 -5.18
CA PRO A 89 15.50 -5.71 -4.54
C PRO A 89 15.46 -4.87 -3.27
N THR A 90 15.55 -5.54 -2.13
CA THR A 90 15.65 -4.88 -0.82
C THR A 90 17.07 -4.36 -0.66
N CYS A 91 17.20 -3.05 -0.44
CA CYS A 91 18.50 -2.48 -0.05
C CYS A 91 18.74 -2.91 1.41
N LYS A 92 19.74 -3.77 1.62
CA LYS A 92 20.26 -4.04 2.96
C LYS A 92 21.05 -2.83 3.49
#